data_AF-A0A431IDK5-F1
#
_entry.id   AF-A0A431IDK5-F1
#
_cell.length_a   1.000
_cell.length_b   1.000
_cell.length_c   1.000
_cell.angle_alpha   90.00
_cell.angle_beta   90.00
_cell.angle_gamma   90.00
#
_symmetry.space_group_name_H-M   'P 1'
#
loop_
_entity.id
_entity.type
_entity.pdbx_description
1 polymer ?
#
loop_
_entity_poly.entity_id
_entity_poly.type
_entity_poly.pdbx_seq_one_letter_code
_entity_poly.pdbx_strand_id
1 'polypeptide(L)'
;MAADADASGSGTGAEGAEGAQYDDAAGVDEVLDGAELAVSLRRSRVPHLDRLRDGLPPGLPVLYLPYLFHRSHGVRATARIAEGLGEELGF
;
A
#
# COMPACT_ATOMS: atom_id res chain seq x y z
N MET A 1 -4.56 39.01 58.57
CA MET A 1 -5.98 38.63 58.61
C MET A 1 -6.61 39.28 57.38
N ALA A 2 -6.46 38.74 56.16
CA ALA A 2 -6.82 37.40 55.62
C ALA A 2 -8.20 37.45 54.93
N ALA A 3 -8.35 36.67 53.83
CA ALA A 3 -9.35 36.79 52.74
C ALA A 3 -9.05 37.95 51.76
N ASP A 4 -8.68 37.78 50.48
CA ASP A 4 -8.75 36.66 49.50
C ASP A 4 -10.12 36.45 48.83
N ALA A 5 -10.12 36.33 47.48
CA ALA A 5 -11.23 35.97 46.56
C ALA A 5 -12.51 36.85 46.60
N ASP A 6 -13.45 36.89 45.65
CA ASP A 6 -13.51 36.69 44.18
C ASP A 6 -14.88 37.34 43.75
N ALA A 7 -15.22 37.77 42.53
CA ALA A 7 -14.63 37.62 41.20
C ALA A 7 -14.88 38.85 40.30
N SER A 8 -14.22 38.90 39.14
CA SER A 8 -14.57 39.79 38.01
C SER A 8 -14.43 39.04 36.68
N GLY A 9 -15.34 38.11 36.41
CA GLY A 9 -15.40 37.35 35.15
C GLY A 9 -16.00 38.15 34.00
N SER A 10 -15.25 39.10 33.43
CA SER A 10 -15.63 39.76 32.17
C SER A 10 -15.49 38.77 31.00
N GLY A 11 -16.55 38.61 30.20
CA GLY A 11 -16.53 37.71 29.06
C GLY A 11 -15.68 38.22 27.90
N THR A 12 -14.85 37.33 27.33
CA THR A 12 -14.12 37.54 26.07
C THR A 12 -13.89 36.21 25.36
N GLY A 13 -14.06 36.20 24.04
CA GLY A 13 -13.39 35.22 23.16
C GLY A 13 -14.02 33.83 23.07
N ALA A 14 -15.14 33.71 22.37
CA ALA A 14 -15.45 32.47 21.65
C ALA A 14 -14.64 32.43 20.33
N GLU A 15 -13.32 32.40 20.43
CA GLU A 15 -12.39 32.28 19.30
C GLU A 15 -11.34 31.23 19.63
N GLY A 16 -11.16 30.27 18.74
CA GLY A 16 -10.51 29.00 19.07
C GLY A 16 -11.18 27.78 18.44
N ALA A 17 -11.97 27.95 17.37
CA ALA A 17 -12.07 26.93 16.34
C ALA A 17 -10.72 26.88 15.59
N GLU A 18 -9.68 26.45 16.30
CA GLU A 18 -8.36 26.18 15.75
C GLU A 18 -8.58 25.13 14.67
N GLY A 19 -8.44 25.55 13.41
CA GLY A 19 -8.68 24.68 12.28
C GLY A 19 -7.76 23.49 12.42
N ALA A 20 -8.32 22.31 12.66
CA ALA A 20 -7.59 21.06 12.56
C ALA A 20 -7.10 20.97 11.11
N GLN A 21 -5.88 21.46 10.90
CA GLN A 21 -5.15 21.28 9.67
C GLN A 21 -4.91 19.79 9.56
N TYR A 22 -5.81 19.11 8.86
CA TYR A 22 -5.61 17.72 8.49
C TYR A 22 -4.31 17.67 7.71
N ASP A 23 -3.32 17.06 8.33
CA ASP A 23 -2.01 16.81 7.73
C ASP A 23 -2.14 15.64 6.74
N ASP A 24 -3.00 15.84 5.73
CA ASP A 24 -3.18 14.93 4.59
C ASP A 24 -1.90 14.84 3.73
N ALA A 25 -0.87 15.65 4.04
CA ALA A 25 0.46 15.56 3.46
C ALA A 25 1.37 14.55 4.19
N ALA A 26 1.24 14.40 5.51
CA ALA A 26 2.01 13.41 6.27
C ALA A 26 1.66 11.97 5.82
N GLY A 27 2.64 11.26 5.25
CA GLY A 27 2.47 9.92 4.69
C GLY A 27 2.33 9.88 3.17
N VAL A 28 2.11 11.01 2.48
CA VAL A 28 2.00 11.00 1.00
C VAL A 28 3.34 10.71 0.35
N ASP A 29 4.40 11.39 0.78
CA ASP A 29 5.74 11.19 0.24
C ASP A 29 6.23 9.76 0.51
N GLU A 30 5.98 9.20 1.71
CA GLU A 30 6.33 7.81 2.05
C GLU A 30 5.56 6.77 1.21
N VAL A 31 4.31 7.05 0.83
CA VAL A 31 3.54 6.21 -0.10
C VAL A 31 4.09 6.29 -1.53
N LEU A 32 4.52 7.47 -1.97
CA LEU A 32 5.13 7.68 -3.28
C LEU A 32 6.52 7.02 -3.37
N ASP A 33 7.36 7.18 -2.35
CA ASP A 33 8.66 6.50 -2.21
C ASP A 33 8.48 4.97 -2.23
N GLY A 34 7.50 4.46 -1.48
CA GLY A 34 7.15 3.04 -1.46
C GLY A 34 6.69 2.53 -2.83
N ALA A 35 5.93 3.33 -3.57
CA ALA A 35 5.48 3.02 -4.94
C ALA A 35 6.65 3.04 -5.94
N GLU A 36 7.54 4.02 -5.87
CA GLU A 36 8.74 4.09 -6.71
C GLU A 36 9.66 2.88 -6.47
N LEU A 37 9.91 2.54 -5.20
CA LEU A 37 10.66 1.34 -4.82
C LEU A 37 10.02 0.07 -5.40
N ALA A 38 8.70 -0.07 -5.28
CA ALA A 38 7.97 -1.22 -5.82
C ALA A 38 8.05 -1.29 -7.37
N VAL A 39 8.03 -0.16 -8.07
CA VAL A 39 8.23 -0.09 -9.53
C VAL A 39 9.67 -0.45 -9.92
N SER A 40 10.66 0.06 -9.18
CA SER A 40 12.08 -0.24 -9.38
C SER A 40 12.40 -1.72 -9.20
N LEU A 41 11.85 -2.36 -8.16
CA LEU A 41 11.97 -3.81 -7.92
C LEU A 41 11.30 -4.66 -9.01
N ARG A 42 10.17 -4.20 -9.58
CA ARG A 42 9.53 -4.87 -10.73
C ARG A 42 10.39 -4.76 -11.99
N ARG A 43 10.82 -3.53 -12.34
CA ARG A 43 11.62 -3.25 -13.56
C ARG A 43 12.97 -3.97 -13.53
N SER A 44 13.66 -3.97 -12.40
CA SER A 44 14.96 -4.65 -12.24
C SER A 44 14.87 -6.18 -12.31
N ARG A 45 13.70 -6.78 -12.06
CA ARG A 45 13.47 -8.23 -12.23
C ARG A 45 13.08 -8.66 -13.64
N VAL A 46 12.65 -7.76 -14.54
CA VAL A 46 12.30 -8.13 -15.92
C VAL A 46 13.45 -8.85 -16.65
N PRO A 47 14.71 -8.36 -16.65
CA PRO A 47 15.82 -9.04 -17.32
C PRO A 47 16.20 -10.41 -16.70
N HIS A 48 15.72 -10.72 -15.49
CA HIS A 48 15.89 -12.04 -14.90
C HIS A 48 14.84 -13.03 -15.42
N LEU A 49 13.59 -12.58 -15.59
CA LEU A 49 12.53 -13.40 -16.20
C LEU A 49 12.85 -13.69 -17.67
N ASP A 50 13.36 -12.71 -18.42
CA ASP A 50 13.76 -12.92 -19.82
C ASP A 50 14.89 -13.94 -19.94
N ARG A 51 15.96 -13.81 -19.13
CA ARG A 51 17.03 -14.83 -19.06
C ARG A 51 16.51 -16.23 -18.68
N LEU A 52 15.49 -16.33 -17.81
CA LEU A 52 14.88 -17.61 -17.46
C LEU A 52 14.09 -18.20 -18.63
N ARG A 53 13.33 -17.39 -19.37
CA ARG A 53 12.60 -17.79 -20.59
C ARG A 53 13.54 -18.28 -21.68
N ASP A 54 14.64 -17.55 -21.91
CA ASP A 54 15.67 -17.88 -22.92
C ASP A 54 16.35 -19.24 -22.65
N GLY A 55 16.33 -19.71 -21.39
CA GLY A 55 16.86 -21.01 -21.00
C GLY A 55 15.90 -22.19 -21.16
N LEU A 56 14.65 -21.96 -21.55
CA LEU A 56 13.64 -23.01 -21.70
C LEU A 56 13.66 -23.64 -23.10
N PRO A 57 13.30 -24.93 -23.25
CA PRO A 57 13.15 -25.55 -24.56
C PRO A 57 12.13 -24.82 -25.44
N PRO A 58 12.37 -24.69 -26.76
CA PRO A 58 11.44 -24.05 -27.66
C PRO A 58 10.09 -24.79 -27.67
N GLY A 59 9.00 -24.03 -27.57
CA GLY A 59 7.64 -24.57 -27.55
C GLY A 59 7.15 -25.08 -26.18
N LEU A 60 7.93 -24.97 -25.11
CA LEU A 60 7.43 -25.22 -23.75
C LEU A 60 6.49 -24.07 -23.31
N PRO A 61 5.22 -24.34 -22.94
CA PRO A 61 4.32 -23.30 -22.44
C PRO A 61 4.78 -22.73 -21.09
N VAL A 62 4.64 -21.41 -20.91
CA VAL A 62 4.99 -20.70 -19.67
C VAL A 62 3.81 -19.82 -19.27
N LEU A 63 3.41 -19.87 -18.01
CA LEU A 63 2.28 -19.13 -17.44
C LEU A 63 2.75 -18.24 -16.28
N TYR A 64 2.21 -17.03 -16.16
CA TYR A 64 2.58 -16.02 -15.18
C TYR A 64 1.53 -15.90 -14.07
N LEU A 65 1.69 -16.72 -13.03
CA LEU A 65 0.78 -16.71 -11.89
C LEU A 65 1.12 -15.62 -10.86
N PRO A 66 0.12 -15.03 -10.18
CA PRO A 66 0.34 -13.97 -9.20
C PRO A 66 1.08 -14.49 -7.95
N TYR A 67 2.10 -13.75 -7.51
CA TYR A 67 2.76 -14.01 -6.24
C TYR A 67 1.89 -13.53 -5.06
N LEU A 68 1.55 -14.46 -4.15
CA LEU A 68 0.76 -14.14 -2.96
C LEU A 68 1.69 -13.72 -1.80
N PHE A 69 1.70 -12.42 -1.49
CA PHE A 69 2.49 -11.82 -0.40
C PHE A 69 2.01 -12.16 1.03
N HIS A 70 1.00 -13.02 1.18
CA HIS A 70 0.38 -13.37 2.45
C HIS A 70 0.23 -14.90 2.58
N ARG A 71 -0.43 -15.36 3.65
CA ARG A 71 -0.61 -16.80 3.96
C ARG A 71 -1.10 -17.60 2.73
N SER A 72 -0.22 -18.39 2.16
CA SER A 72 -0.37 -19.07 0.86
C SER A 72 -1.19 -20.37 0.91
N HIS A 73 -2.13 -20.48 1.86
CA HIS A 73 -2.85 -21.71 2.16
C HIS A 73 -4.35 -21.46 2.36
N GLY A 74 -5.15 -22.46 2.02
CA GLY A 74 -6.61 -22.44 2.16
C GLY A 74 -7.33 -21.84 0.95
N VAL A 75 -8.66 -22.00 0.95
CA VAL A 75 -9.54 -21.80 -0.21
C VAL A 75 -9.35 -20.44 -0.90
N ARG A 76 -9.14 -19.35 -0.14
CA ARG A 76 -8.95 -18.01 -0.71
C ARG A 76 -7.65 -17.88 -1.52
N ALA A 77 -6.55 -18.49 -1.06
CA ALA A 77 -5.29 -18.51 -1.79
C ALA A 77 -5.43 -19.34 -3.07
N THR A 78 -6.03 -20.54 -2.97
CA THR A 78 -6.33 -21.40 -4.12
C THR A 78 -7.21 -20.69 -5.16
N ALA A 79 -8.26 -19.99 -4.73
CA ALA A 79 -9.16 -19.26 -5.62
C ALA A 79 -8.42 -18.15 -6.39
N ARG A 80 -7.53 -17.38 -5.74
CA ARG A 80 -6.72 -16.35 -6.41
C ARG A 80 -5.72 -16.92 -7.43
N ILE A 81 -5.15 -18.09 -7.17
CA ILE A 81 -4.29 -18.78 -8.16
C ILE A 81 -5.12 -19.34 -9.31
N ALA A 82 -6.31 -19.89 -9.04
CA ALA A 82 -7.21 -20.41 -10.06
C ALA A 82 -7.77 -19.31 -10.98
N GLU A 83 -8.08 -18.14 -10.43
CA GLU A 83 -8.50 -16.93 -11.15
C GLU A 83 -7.40 -16.49 -12.14
N GLY A 84 -6.17 -16.23 -11.67
CA GLY A 84 -5.06 -15.86 -12.56
C GLY A 84 -4.62 -16.97 -13.53
N LEU A 85 -4.88 -18.25 -13.21
CA LEU A 85 -4.67 -19.36 -14.14
C LEU A 85 -5.74 -19.40 -15.24
N GLY A 86 -7.00 -19.03 -14.94
CA GLY A 86 -8.05 -18.87 -15.93
C GLY A 86 -7.71 -17.76 -16.93
N GLU A 87 -7.26 -16.60 -16.42
CA GLU A 87 -6.81 -15.46 -17.23
C GLU A 87 -5.67 -15.85 -18.20
N GLU A 88 -4.64 -16.55 -17.73
CA GLU A 88 -3.51 -17.01 -18.55
C GLU A 88 -3.88 -18.12 -19.56
N LEU A 89 -4.98 -18.85 -19.34
CA LEU A 89 -5.47 -19.91 -20.23
C LEU A 89 -6.63 -19.45 -21.15
N GLY A 90 -7.22 -18.28 -20.90
CA GLY A 90 -8.32 -17.71 -21.68
C GLY A 90 -9.72 -18.21 -21.32
N PHE A 91 -9.98 -18.53 -20.04
CA PHE A 91 -11.27 -19.03 -19.51
C PHE A 91 -11.91 -18.08 -18.49
#